data_AF-A0A2H0BCS0-F1
#
_entry.id   AF-A0A2H0BCS0-F1
#
_cell.length_a   1.000
_cell.length_b   1.000
_cell.length_c   1.000
_cell.angle_alpha   90.00
_cell.angle_beta   90.00
_cell.angle_gamma   90.00
#
_symmetry.space_group_name_H-M   'P 1'
#
loop_
_entity.id
_entity.type
_entity.pdbx_description
1 polymer ?
#
loop_
_entity_poly.entity_id
_entity_poly.type
_entity_poly.pdbx_seq_one_letter_code
_entity_poly.pdbx_strand_id
1 'polypeptide(L)'
;PWWFSRKQHIQNRNGGVRMSKQRIWSRKIFAVVEHYVSNPGTRLFGITGDLDNLGMYVSKNGRPLAENLVDVYNRLIGAFMYSFTNKHRNKIPRFCMIPSGEEIFSIGTITDISVARKFFGLLATEVNNFIHANAPFSSDDVKVSFGCKIFPNKNVRPVASAFAEAVRHRRVKEASAVYLNLMLMMRRELAYELDRAKFLSLNASELDLVVLFRNVVYAKLREYKEGTKKALLALAEEANNDSELREKLRSLALNSKYGITDDDVAVIIGLLSKKNPE
;
A
#
# COMPACT_ATOMS: atom_id res chain seq x y z
N PRO A 1 11.10 20.76 3.85
CA PRO A 1 11.87 20.66 5.11
C PRO A 1 12.59 19.31 5.17
N TRP A 2 13.91 19.40 5.16
CA TRP A 2 14.87 18.35 4.85
C TRP A 2 14.91 17.26 5.94
N TRP A 3 14.87 15.98 5.53
CA TRP A 3 15.07 14.83 6.42
C TRP A 3 16.21 13.95 5.90
N PHE A 4 17.45 14.36 6.15
CA PHE A 4 18.57 13.44 6.29
C PHE A 4 19.21 13.72 7.65
N SER A 5 18.89 12.89 8.64
CA SER A 5 19.62 12.89 9.91
C SER A 5 20.93 12.13 9.71
N ARG A 6 22.00 12.88 9.42
CA ARG A 6 23.38 12.42 9.64
C ARG A 6 23.69 12.56 11.13
N LYS A 7 24.00 11.45 11.78
CA LYS A 7 25.09 11.31 12.78
C LYS A 7 25.23 9.83 13.14
N GLN A 8 26.03 9.10 12.36
CA GLN A 8 26.77 7.94 12.84
C GLN A 8 28.19 8.41 13.12
N HIS A 9 28.56 8.58 14.39
CA HIS A 9 29.96 8.60 14.76
C HIS A 9 30.43 7.15 14.88
N ILE A 10 31.26 6.75 13.93
CA ILE A 10 32.01 5.51 13.94
C ILE A 10 33.31 5.79 14.70
N GLN A 11 33.49 5.13 15.85
CA GLN A 11 34.80 4.70 16.30
C GLN A 11 34.74 3.18 16.48
N ASN A 12 35.14 2.47 15.44
CA ASN A 12 35.42 1.04 15.46
C ASN A 12 36.90 0.87 15.81
N ARG A 13 37.18 0.36 17.02
CA ARG A 13 38.39 -0.42 17.30
C ARG A 13 37.95 -1.70 18.00
N ASN A 14 37.57 -2.68 17.19
CA ASN A 14 37.78 -4.13 17.36
C ASN A 14 36.81 -4.87 16.42
N GLY A 15 37.41 -5.59 15.48
CA GLY A 15 36.75 -6.30 14.40
C GLY A 15 35.77 -7.35 14.92
N GLY A 16 34.50 -7.02 14.75
CA GLY A 16 33.37 -7.93 14.93
C GLY A 16 32.15 -7.11 14.57
N VAL A 17 31.65 -7.26 13.34
CA VAL A 17 30.35 -6.71 12.97
C VAL A 17 29.31 -7.45 13.80
N ARG A 18 29.08 -6.98 15.02
CA ARG A 18 27.88 -7.30 15.79
C ARG A 18 26.75 -6.76 14.92
N MET A 19 26.13 -7.61 14.11
CA MET A 19 24.81 -7.33 13.57
C MET A 19 23.93 -7.06 14.79
N SER A 20 23.78 -5.78 15.12
CA SER A 20 22.88 -5.33 16.17
C SER A 20 21.55 -6.01 15.91
N LYS A 21 20.89 -6.56 16.92
CA LYS A 21 19.53 -7.11 16.82
C LYS A 21 18.62 -6.01 16.27
N GLN A 22 18.51 -5.90 14.95
CA GLN A 22 17.75 -4.85 14.30
C GLN A 22 16.28 -5.15 14.57
N ARG A 23 15.58 -4.14 15.09
CA ARG A 23 14.13 -4.18 15.24
C ARG A 23 13.49 -3.95 13.88
N ILE A 24 12.39 -4.64 13.64
CA ILE A 24 11.59 -4.54 12.40
C ILE A 24 10.38 -3.59 12.55
N TRP A 25 10.25 -2.94 13.70
CA TRP A 25 9.16 -2.00 13.99
C TRP A 25 9.66 -0.57 14.18
N SER A 26 8.83 0.40 13.82
CA SER A 26 9.11 1.82 14.02
C SER A 26 8.83 2.24 15.47
N ARG A 27 9.50 3.31 15.95
CA ARG A 27 9.17 3.91 17.27
C ARG A 27 7.73 4.45 17.29
N LYS A 28 7.22 4.91 16.15
CA LYS A 28 5.88 5.48 16.03
C LYS A 28 4.79 4.43 16.22
N ILE A 29 4.94 3.24 15.61
CA ILE A 29 4.02 2.12 15.84
C ILE A 29 4.05 1.72 17.31
N PHE A 30 5.26 1.54 17.86
CA PHE A 30 5.41 1.15 19.25
C PHE A 30 4.73 2.16 20.20
N ALA A 31 4.86 3.47 19.95
CA ALA A 31 4.20 4.49 20.77
C ALA A 31 2.67 4.40 20.75
N VAL A 32 2.06 4.03 19.62
CA VAL A 32 0.61 3.79 19.53
C VAL A 32 0.23 2.54 20.32
N VAL A 33 0.95 1.43 20.11
CA VAL A 33 0.65 0.16 20.79
C VAL A 33 0.87 0.27 22.30
N GLU A 34 1.96 0.90 22.73
CA GLU A 34 2.26 1.16 24.14
C GLU A 34 1.17 1.99 24.80
N HIS A 35 0.70 3.06 24.14
CA HIS A 35 -0.41 3.84 24.66
C HIS A 35 -1.70 3.00 24.76
N TYR A 36 -1.99 2.18 23.74
CA TYR A 36 -3.18 1.32 23.74
C TYR A 36 -3.18 0.33 24.91
N VAL A 37 -2.05 -0.34 25.17
CA VAL A 37 -1.98 -1.33 26.25
C VAL A 37 -2.03 -0.67 27.63
N SER A 38 -1.38 0.48 27.80
CA SER A 38 -1.32 1.20 29.08
C SER A 38 -2.62 1.93 29.44
N ASN A 39 -3.56 2.10 28.51
CA ASN A 39 -4.81 2.85 28.73
C ASN A 39 -6.05 1.98 28.43
N PRO A 40 -6.64 1.32 29.45
CA PRO A 40 -7.80 0.43 29.30
C PRO A 40 -9.04 1.06 28.67
N GLY A 41 -9.24 2.36 28.87
CA GLY A 41 -10.36 3.12 28.28
C GLY A 41 -10.19 3.43 26.79
N THR A 42 -9.10 2.99 26.15
CA THR A 42 -8.85 3.24 24.73
C THR A 42 -9.14 2.02 23.88
N ARG A 43 -9.53 2.25 22.62
CA ARG A 43 -9.62 1.25 21.56
C ARG A 43 -8.51 1.47 20.55
N LEU A 44 -8.05 0.38 19.93
CA LEU A 44 -7.13 0.44 18.80
C LEU A 44 -7.95 0.48 17.51
N PHE A 45 -7.57 1.36 16.58
CA PHE A 45 -8.12 1.38 15.24
C PHE A 45 -7.01 1.36 14.19
N GLY A 46 -7.37 0.91 13.00
CA GLY A 46 -6.49 0.85 11.84
C GLY A 46 -7.18 1.38 10.60
N ILE A 47 -6.36 1.87 9.67
CA ILE A 47 -6.76 2.33 8.35
C ILE A 47 -5.72 1.78 7.37
N THR A 48 -6.18 1.15 6.30
CA THR A 48 -5.37 0.87 5.11
C THR A 48 -5.99 1.61 3.94
N GLY A 49 -5.16 2.08 3.01
CA GLY A 49 -5.63 2.79 1.82
C GLY A 49 -4.76 2.44 0.63
N ASP A 50 -5.34 2.46 -0.57
CA ASP A 50 -4.69 2.04 -1.80
C ASP A 50 -5.19 2.87 -3.00
N LEU A 51 -4.29 3.17 -3.94
CA LEU A 51 -4.62 3.83 -5.20
C LEU A 51 -5.17 2.80 -6.19
N ASP A 52 -6.47 2.84 -6.41
CA ASP A 52 -7.16 1.99 -7.37
C ASP A 52 -6.68 2.28 -8.80
N ASN A 53 -6.57 1.21 -9.61
CA ASN A 53 -6.22 1.27 -11.02
C ASN A 53 -4.85 1.90 -11.34
N LEU A 54 -3.92 1.97 -10.39
CA LEU A 54 -2.59 2.53 -10.65
C LEU A 54 -1.86 1.79 -11.79
N GLY A 55 -2.05 0.47 -11.94
CA GLY A 55 -1.50 -0.30 -13.05
C GLY A 55 -1.99 0.18 -14.43
N MET A 56 -3.27 0.54 -14.55
CA MET A 56 -3.82 1.13 -15.78
C MET A 56 -3.24 2.53 -16.02
N TYR A 57 -3.12 3.33 -14.96
CA TYR A 57 -2.52 4.65 -15.04
C TYR A 57 -1.05 4.61 -15.50
N VAL A 58 -0.26 3.68 -14.95
CA VAL A 58 1.13 3.42 -15.36
C VAL A 58 1.19 3.03 -16.82
N SER A 59 0.28 2.18 -17.31
CA SER A 59 0.25 1.78 -18.71
C SER A 59 0.06 2.97 -19.64
N LYS A 60 -0.92 3.84 -19.33
CA LYS A 60 -1.26 4.99 -20.18
C LYS A 60 -0.22 6.11 -20.12
N ASN A 61 0.28 6.40 -18.93
CA ASN A 61 1.06 7.62 -18.66
C ASN A 61 2.55 7.38 -18.40
N GLY A 62 2.94 6.11 -18.30
CA GLY A 62 4.28 5.69 -17.95
C GLY A 62 4.60 5.77 -16.47
N ARG A 63 5.67 5.06 -16.11
CA ARG A 63 6.13 4.91 -14.72
C ARG A 63 6.50 6.23 -14.03
N PRO A 64 7.23 7.17 -14.66
CA PRO A 64 7.62 8.41 -13.97
C PRO A 64 6.43 9.24 -13.48
N LEU A 65 5.37 9.33 -14.28
CA LEU A 65 4.19 10.10 -13.90
C LEU A 65 3.37 9.38 -12.81
N ALA A 66 3.35 8.05 -12.82
CA ALA A 66 2.73 7.27 -11.75
C ALA A 66 3.47 7.42 -10.41
N GLU A 67 4.81 7.45 -10.42
CA GLU A 67 5.60 7.68 -9.22
C GLU A 67 5.35 9.10 -8.66
N ASN A 68 5.25 10.12 -9.52
CA ASN A 68 4.84 11.46 -9.10
C ASN A 68 3.43 11.48 -8.47
N LEU A 69 2.49 10.69 -9.01
CA LEU A 69 1.14 10.56 -8.44
C LEU A 69 1.18 9.95 -7.05
N VAL A 70 1.96 8.89 -6.86
CA VAL A 70 2.14 8.24 -5.55
C VAL A 70 2.78 9.20 -4.54
N ASP A 71 3.76 10.00 -4.95
CA ASP A 71 4.39 11.00 -4.07
C ASP A 71 3.41 12.10 -3.63
N VAL A 72 2.65 12.64 -4.59
CA VAL A 72 1.61 13.65 -4.31
C VAL A 72 0.54 13.05 -3.40
N TYR A 73 0.04 11.85 -3.71
CA TYR A 73 -0.89 11.11 -2.88
C TYR A 73 -0.41 10.97 -1.44
N ASN A 74 0.80 10.43 -1.23
CA ASN A 74 1.38 10.21 0.10
C ASN A 74 1.52 11.50 0.91
N ARG A 75 1.83 12.62 0.24
CA ARG A 75 1.90 13.93 0.88
C ARG A 75 0.51 14.45 1.28
N LEU A 76 -0.45 14.39 0.36
CA LEU A 76 -1.80 14.92 0.57
C LEU A 76 -2.55 14.12 1.64
N ILE A 77 -2.51 12.80 1.58
CA ILE A 77 -3.16 11.94 2.57
C ILE A 77 -2.54 12.12 3.97
N GLY A 78 -1.22 12.25 4.05
CA GLY A 78 -0.54 12.55 5.31
C GLY A 78 -1.00 13.86 5.91
N ALA A 79 -1.08 14.93 5.10
CA ALA A 79 -1.57 16.23 5.54
C ALA A 79 -3.01 16.13 6.07
N PHE A 80 -3.90 15.44 5.35
CA PHE A 80 -5.28 15.24 5.76
C PHE A 80 -5.39 14.48 7.09
N MET A 81 -4.78 13.29 7.18
CA MET A 81 -4.90 12.42 8.36
C MET A 81 -4.28 13.07 9.61
N TYR A 82 -3.11 13.70 9.47
CA TYR A 82 -2.48 14.39 10.61
C TYR A 82 -3.24 15.66 11.01
N SER A 83 -3.81 16.41 10.07
CA SER A 83 -4.66 17.56 10.38
C SER A 83 -5.89 17.13 11.19
N PHE A 84 -6.60 16.10 10.73
CA PHE A 84 -7.78 15.58 11.42
C PHE A 84 -7.43 15.08 12.83
N THR A 85 -6.38 14.28 12.97
CA THR A 85 -6.00 13.68 14.26
C THR A 85 -5.47 14.72 15.25
N ASN A 86 -4.73 15.74 14.78
CA ASN A 86 -4.28 16.86 15.62
C ASN A 86 -5.46 17.70 16.14
N LYS A 87 -6.46 17.99 15.29
CA LYS A 87 -7.69 18.69 15.69
C LYS A 87 -8.47 17.93 16.76
N HIS A 88 -8.41 16.60 16.73
CA HIS A 88 -9.09 15.71 17.67
C HIS A 88 -8.14 15.01 18.66
N ARG A 89 -6.99 15.63 18.99
CA ARG A 89 -5.93 14.98 19.79
C ARG A 89 -6.39 14.41 21.14
N ASN A 90 -7.38 15.04 21.76
CA ASN A 90 -7.92 14.59 23.06
C ASN A 90 -8.73 13.29 22.91
N LYS A 91 -9.23 13.01 21.69
CA LYS A 91 -10.03 11.84 21.35
C LYS A 91 -9.20 10.77 20.63
N ILE A 92 -8.21 11.20 19.83
CA ILE A 92 -7.21 10.36 19.15
C ILE A 92 -5.80 10.69 19.73
N PRO A 93 -5.42 10.15 20.90
CA PRO A 93 -4.21 10.58 21.60
C PRO A 93 -2.91 10.16 20.90
N ARG A 94 -2.93 9.02 20.21
CA ARG A 94 -1.79 8.53 19.42
C ARG A 94 -2.26 8.09 18.06
N PHE A 95 -1.52 8.50 17.04
CA PHE A 95 -1.74 8.13 15.66
C PHE A 95 -0.41 8.02 14.92
N CYS A 96 -0.30 7.03 14.04
CA CYS A 96 0.85 6.82 13.19
C CYS A 96 0.37 6.38 11.81
N MET A 97 0.81 7.10 10.77
CA MET A 97 0.69 6.69 9.37
C MET A 97 2.06 6.23 8.84
N ILE A 98 2.05 5.18 8.03
CA ILE A 98 3.20 4.64 7.32
C ILE A 98 2.82 4.56 5.84
N PRO A 99 3.36 5.44 4.99
CA PRO A 99 3.28 5.26 3.55
C PRO A 99 4.17 4.08 3.12
N SER A 100 3.71 3.31 2.14
CA SER A 100 4.37 2.10 1.63
C SER A 100 4.16 1.99 0.12
N GLY A 101 4.71 2.94 -0.63
CA GLY A 101 4.45 3.04 -2.06
C GLY A 101 3.05 3.60 -2.30
N GLU A 102 2.26 2.92 -3.12
CA GLU A 102 0.85 3.25 -3.41
C GLU A 102 -0.11 2.95 -2.25
N GLU A 103 0.32 2.14 -1.29
CA GLU A 103 -0.45 1.81 -0.10
C GLU A 103 -0.11 2.71 1.08
N ILE A 104 -1.09 2.93 1.95
CA ILE A 104 -0.86 3.45 3.31
C ILE A 104 -1.33 2.47 4.36
N PHE A 105 -0.62 2.42 5.48
CA PHE A 105 -1.05 1.74 6.69
C PHE A 105 -0.99 2.72 7.87
N SER A 106 -2.10 2.89 8.57
CA SER A 106 -2.19 3.73 9.75
C SER A 106 -2.81 3.01 10.92
N ILE A 107 -2.33 3.34 12.12
CA ILE A 107 -2.92 2.90 13.38
C ILE A 107 -3.05 4.06 14.35
N GLY A 108 -4.07 4.00 15.19
CA GLY A 108 -4.25 4.98 16.25
C GLY A 108 -5.01 4.44 17.45
N THR A 109 -4.94 5.17 18.55
CA THR A 109 -5.78 4.94 19.73
C THR A 109 -6.93 5.94 19.73
N ILE A 110 -8.09 5.48 20.18
CA ILE A 110 -9.30 6.31 20.25
C ILE A 110 -9.98 6.12 21.61
N THR A 111 -10.45 7.20 22.21
CA THR A 111 -11.29 7.18 23.42
C THR A 111 -12.78 7.29 23.11
N ASP A 112 -13.13 7.76 21.91
CA ASP A 112 -14.48 8.03 21.44
C ASP A 112 -14.71 7.45 20.04
N ILE A 113 -15.45 6.34 19.97
CA ILE A 113 -15.71 5.59 18.74
C ILE A 113 -16.43 6.44 17.69
N SER A 114 -17.26 7.41 18.10
CA SER A 114 -18.00 8.25 17.17
C SER A 114 -17.06 9.11 16.31
N VAL A 115 -15.96 9.59 16.91
CA VAL A 115 -14.93 10.38 16.22
C VAL A 115 -14.16 9.53 15.21
N ALA A 116 -13.85 8.28 15.55
CA ALA A 116 -13.22 7.36 14.61
C ALA A 116 -14.15 7.03 13.43
N ARG A 117 -15.44 6.78 13.68
CA ARG A 117 -16.43 6.55 12.61
C ARG A 117 -16.58 7.76 11.69
N LYS A 118 -16.64 8.97 12.27
CA LYS A 118 -16.62 10.22 11.50
C LYS A 118 -15.36 10.32 10.65
N PHE A 119 -14.19 10.02 11.22
CA PHE A 119 -12.93 10.04 10.48
C PHE A 119 -12.99 9.08 9.28
N PHE A 120 -13.46 7.85 9.49
CA PHE A 120 -13.56 6.85 8.44
C PHE A 120 -14.51 7.27 7.31
N GLY A 121 -15.68 7.82 7.65
CA GLY A 121 -16.65 8.31 6.66
C GLY A 121 -16.15 9.48 5.80
N LEU A 122 -15.12 10.19 6.25
CA LEU A 122 -14.54 11.31 5.50
C LEU A 122 -13.40 10.87 4.58
N LEU A 123 -12.71 9.75 4.86
CA LEU A 123 -11.47 9.38 4.17
C LEU A 123 -11.65 9.28 2.66
N ALA A 124 -12.59 8.45 2.18
CA ALA A 124 -12.77 8.24 0.76
C ALA A 124 -13.12 9.54 0.03
N THR A 125 -14.18 10.23 0.45
CA THR A 125 -14.66 11.44 -0.23
C THR A 125 -13.64 12.57 -0.16
N GLU A 126 -13.15 12.92 1.03
CA GLU A 126 -12.29 14.10 1.20
C GLU A 126 -10.90 13.87 0.59
N VAL A 127 -10.32 12.67 0.70
CA VAL A 127 -9.01 12.40 0.11
C VAL A 127 -9.09 12.37 -1.41
N ASN A 128 -10.13 11.75 -1.99
CA ASN A 128 -10.30 11.76 -3.44
C ASN A 128 -10.54 13.17 -3.99
N ASN A 129 -11.40 13.96 -3.35
CA ASN A 129 -11.62 15.36 -3.71
C ASN A 129 -10.32 16.17 -3.61
N PHE A 130 -9.54 15.94 -2.56
CA PHE A 130 -8.29 16.64 -2.33
C PHE A 130 -7.21 16.26 -3.35
N ILE A 131 -7.13 14.98 -3.75
CA ILE A 131 -6.22 14.54 -4.83
C ILE A 131 -6.66 15.14 -6.15
N HIS A 132 -7.93 15.03 -6.52
CA HIS A 132 -8.43 15.56 -7.79
C HIS A 132 -8.19 17.07 -7.92
N ALA A 133 -8.38 17.83 -6.82
CA ALA A 133 -8.14 19.26 -6.80
C ALA A 133 -6.64 19.66 -6.85
N ASN A 134 -5.71 18.77 -6.48
CA ASN A 134 -4.29 19.10 -6.32
C ASN A 134 -3.32 18.28 -7.19
N ALA A 135 -3.80 17.25 -7.89
CA ALA A 135 -3.04 16.41 -8.81
C ALA A 135 -3.66 16.51 -10.22
N PRO A 136 -3.34 17.56 -11.00
CA PRO A 136 -3.98 17.84 -12.29
C PRO A 136 -3.71 16.78 -13.37
N PHE A 137 -2.77 15.87 -13.12
CA PHE A 137 -2.45 14.74 -13.97
C PHE A 137 -3.18 13.45 -13.54
N SER A 138 -3.89 13.45 -12.40
CA SER A 138 -4.73 12.32 -12.01
C SER A 138 -5.92 12.21 -12.96
N SER A 139 -6.16 11.03 -13.52
CA SER A 139 -7.36 10.74 -14.30
C SER A 139 -8.52 10.40 -13.37
N ASP A 140 -9.77 10.62 -13.83
CA ASP A 140 -10.99 10.27 -13.09
C ASP A 140 -11.07 8.78 -12.69
N ASP A 141 -10.31 7.93 -13.37
CA ASP A 141 -10.20 6.48 -13.13
C ASP A 141 -9.33 6.11 -11.91
N VAL A 142 -8.49 7.03 -11.40
CA VAL A 142 -7.62 6.77 -10.25
C VAL A 142 -8.27 7.32 -8.99
N LYS A 143 -8.77 6.41 -8.18
CA LYS A 143 -9.41 6.70 -6.90
C LYS A 143 -8.63 6.07 -5.76
N VAL A 144 -8.81 6.58 -4.54
CA VAL A 144 -8.30 5.96 -3.33
C VAL A 144 -9.43 5.28 -2.60
N SER A 145 -9.26 3.98 -2.36
CA SER A 145 -10.15 3.19 -1.51
C SER A 145 -9.52 2.97 -0.14
N PHE A 146 -10.37 2.81 0.88
CA PHE A 146 -9.94 2.65 2.28
C PHE A 146 -10.62 1.49 2.98
N GLY A 147 -9.82 0.68 3.67
CA GLY A 147 -10.29 -0.28 4.67
C GLY A 147 -10.08 0.27 6.07
N CYS A 148 -11.15 0.39 6.87
CA CYS A 148 -11.10 0.99 8.19
C CYS A 148 -11.70 0.07 9.25
N LYS A 149 -11.03 -0.11 10.38
CA LYS A 149 -11.51 -1.00 11.45
C LYS A 149 -11.19 -0.45 12.83
N ILE A 150 -12.14 -0.59 13.75
CA ILE A 150 -11.87 -0.52 15.19
C ILE A 150 -11.75 -1.96 15.67
N PHE A 151 -10.57 -2.33 16.18
CA PHE A 151 -10.27 -3.72 16.51
C PHE A 151 -10.92 -4.13 17.84
N PRO A 152 -11.58 -5.30 17.93
CA PRO A 152 -12.11 -5.80 19.18
C PRO A 152 -10.98 -6.06 20.20
N ASN A 153 -11.10 -5.49 21.40
CA ASN A 153 -10.08 -5.63 22.45
C ASN A 153 -9.77 -7.11 22.78
N LYS A 154 -10.79 -7.97 22.79
CA LYS A 154 -10.64 -9.41 23.08
C LYS A 154 -9.61 -10.12 22.20
N ASN A 155 -9.45 -9.69 20.96
CA ASN A 155 -8.57 -10.33 19.98
C ASN A 155 -7.19 -9.64 19.96
N VAL A 156 -7.18 -8.30 19.86
CA VAL A 156 -5.94 -7.55 19.59
C VAL A 156 -5.13 -7.24 20.84
N ARG A 157 -5.79 -7.10 22.00
CA ARG A 157 -5.13 -6.64 23.24
C ARG A 157 -4.11 -7.64 23.78
N PRO A 158 -4.36 -8.96 23.83
CA PRO A 158 -3.37 -9.92 24.30
C PRO A 158 -2.07 -9.87 23.49
N VAL A 159 -2.17 -9.82 22.16
CA VAL A 159 -1.00 -9.77 21.26
C VAL A 159 -0.26 -8.42 21.38
N ALA A 160 -1.00 -7.32 21.47
CA ALA A 160 -0.43 -5.99 21.70
C ALA A 160 0.34 -5.89 23.03
N SER A 161 -0.22 -6.47 24.11
CA SER A 161 0.42 -6.51 25.42
C SER A 161 1.70 -7.33 25.40
N ALA A 162 1.67 -8.53 24.80
CA ALA A 162 2.85 -9.38 24.66
C ALA A 162 3.96 -8.67 23.86
N PHE A 163 3.60 -7.95 22.78
CA PHE A 163 4.56 -7.15 22.02
C PHE A 163 5.17 -6.05 22.89
N ALA A 164 4.34 -5.28 23.59
CA ALA A 164 4.81 -4.19 24.43
C ALA A 164 5.75 -4.67 25.55
N GLU A 165 5.40 -5.79 26.17
CA GLU A 165 6.20 -6.42 27.22
C GLU A 165 7.56 -6.91 26.69
N ALA A 166 7.57 -7.63 25.56
CA ALA A 166 8.80 -8.11 24.94
C ALA A 166 9.76 -6.94 24.58
N VAL A 167 9.22 -5.82 24.11
CA VAL A 167 10.02 -4.60 23.85
C VAL A 167 10.60 -4.01 25.13
N ARG A 168 9.80 -3.86 26.20
CA ARG A 168 10.26 -3.32 27.50
C ARG A 168 11.38 -4.16 28.11
N HIS A 169 11.29 -5.49 27.98
CA HIS A 169 12.30 -6.43 28.45
C HIS A 169 13.47 -6.64 27.47
N ARG A 170 13.54 -5.85 26.39
CA ARG A 170 14.61 -5.92 25.37
C ARG A 170 14.74 -7.31 24.69
N ARG A 171 13.65 -8.08 24.66
CA ARG A 171 13.55 -9.40 24.02
C ARG A 171 13.31 -9.25 22.51
N VAL A 172 14.30 -8.72 21.77
CA VAL A 172 14.11 -8.26 20.38
C VAL A 172 13.59 -9.34 19.43
N LYS A 173 14.11 -10.58 19.49
CA LYS A 173 13.66 -11.66 18.60
C LYS A 173 12.19 -12.01 18.82
N GLU A 174 11.79 -12.13 20.08
CA GLU A 174 10.41 -12.37 20.47
C GLU A 174 9.51 -11.20 20.08
N ALA A 175 9.91 -9.97 20.40
CA ALA A 175 9.19 -8.77 20.02
C ALA A 175 8.97 -8.69 18.49
N SER A 176 9.95 -9.08 17.67
CA SER A 176 9.79 -9.15 16.21
C SER A 176 8.72 -10.18 15.81
N ALA A 177 8.73 -11.38 16.39
CA ALA A 177 7.73 -12.40 16.08
C ALA A 177 6.31 -11.96 16.47
N VAL A 178 6.15 -11.39 17.67
CA VAL A 178 4.85 -10.89 18.15
C VAL A 178 4.39 -9.68 17.33
N TYR A 179 5.30 -8.78 16.95
CA TYR A 179 5.00 -7.67 16.05
C TYR A 179 4.45 -8.14 14.71
N LEU A 180 5.09 -9.13 14.08
CA LEU A 180 4.62 -9.69 12.81
C LEU A 180 3.23 -10.30 12.94
N ASN A 181 2.97 -11.04 14.02
CA ASN A 181 1.65 -11.60 14.29
C ASN A 181 0.58 -10.49 14.47
N LEU A 182 0.91 -9.45 15.26
CA LEU A 182 0.04 -8.30 15.47
C LEU A 182 -0.28 -7.58 14.14
N MET A 183 0.75 -7.32 13.32
CA MET A 183 0.58 -6.69 12.01
C MET A 183 -0.25 -7.56 11.07
N LEU A 184 0.01 -8.88 11.02
CA LEU A 184 -0.73 -9.81 10.16
C LEU A 184 -2.22 -9.86 10.54
N MET A 185 -2.53 -9.94 11.83
CA MET A 185 -3.90 -9.92 12.34
C MET A 185 -4.63 -8.64 11.91
N MET A 186 -4.03 -7.47 12.14
CA MET A 186 -4.65 -6.20 11.79
C MET A 186 -4.76 -6.01 10.28
N ARG A 187 -3.72 -6.37 9.51
CA ARG A 187 -3.72 -6.23 8.04
C ARG A 187 -4.76 -7.12 7.37
N ARG A 188 -5.02 -8.32 7.88
CA ARG A 188 -6.08 -9.20 7.34
C ARG A 188 -7.47 -8.58 7.44
N GLU A 189 -7.80 -8.05 8.62
CA GLU A 189 -9.07 -7.36 8.86
C GLU A 189 -9.19 -6.10 8.01
N LEU A 190 -8.11 -5.31 7.90
CA LEU A 190 -8.13 -4.09 7.09
C LEU A 190 -8.19 -4.37 5.59
N ALA A 191 -7.49 -5.40 5.11
CA ALA A 191 -7.55 -5.83 3.72
C ALA A 191 -8.98 -6.25 3.34
N TYR A 192 -9.68 -6.97 4.23
CA TYR A 192 -11.09 -7.29 4.00
C TYR A 192 -11.97 -6.04 3.88
N GLU A 193 -11.84 -5.07 4.79
CA GLU A 193 -12.61 -3.83 4.71
C GLU A 193 -12.26 -3.02 3.45
N LEU A 194 -11.00 -3.08 2.99
CA LEU A 194 -10.57 -2.44 1.74
C LEU A 194 -11.19 -3.13 0.52
N ASP A 195 -11.14 -4.46 0.45
CA ASP A 195 -11.75 -5.24 -0.62
C ASP A 195 -13.26 -4.95 -0.70
N ARG A 196 -13.94 -4.89 0.46
CA ARG A 196 -15.35 -4.53 0.54
C ARG A 196 -15.63 -3.13 0.02
N ALA A 197 -14.76 -2.16 0.31
CA ALA A 197 -14.89 -0.80 -0.22
C ALA A 197 -14.72 -0.77 -1.75
N LYS A 198 -13.73 -1.50 -2.29
CA LYS A 198 -13.48 -1.58 -3.73
C LYS A 198 -14.61 -2.27 -4.50
N PHE A 199 -15.22 -3.29 -3.91
CA PHE A 199 -16.30 -4.06 -4.54
C PHE A 199 -17.71 -3.57 -4.18
N LEU A 200 -17.82 -2.38 -3.58
CA LEU A 200 -19.11 -1.81 -3.20
C LEU A 200 -20.05 -1.65 -4.40
N SER A 201 -19.51 -1.28 -5.57
CA SER A 201 -20.27 -1.15 -6.83
C SER A 201 -20.78 -2.50 -7.38
N LEU A 202 -20.22 -3.61 -6.91
CA LEU A 202 -20.62 -4.96 -7.31
C LEU A 202 -21.70 -5.54 -6.39
N ASN A 203 -22.27 -4.73 -5.48
CA ASN A 203 -23.21 -5.15 -4.43
C ASN A 203 -22.68 -6.31 -3.58
N ALA A 204 -21.35 -6.42 -3.44
CA ALA A 204 -20.72 -7.41 -2.58
C ALA A 204 -20.82 -6.98 -1.10
N SER A 205 -21.93 -7.27 -0.44
CA SER A 205 -22.07 -7.03 1.00
C SER A 205 -21.68 -8.22 1.86
N GLU A 206 -21.71 -9.44 1.30
CA GLU A 206 -21.43 -10.69 2.01
C GLU A 206 -19.95 -11.05 1.97
N LEU A 207 -19.44 -11.57 3.10
CA LEU A 207 -18.03 -11.92 3.29
C LEU A 207 -17.51 -12.87 2.20
N ASP A 208 -18.28 -13.90 1.87
CA ASP A 208 -17.88 -14.93 0.92
C ASP A 208 -17.77 -14.38 -0.50
N LEU A 209 -18.67 -13.47 -0.89
CA LEU A 209 -18.64 -12.81 -2.19
C LEU A 209 -17.44 -11.87 -2.34
N VAL A 210 -17.11 -11.08 -1.29
CA VAL A 210 -15.92 -10.20 -1.30
C VAL A 210 -14.64 -11.02 -1.48
N VAL A 211 -14.51 -12.13 -0.75
CA VAL A 211 -13.36 -13.04 -0.85
C VAL A 211 -13.30 -13.70 -2.23
N LEU A 212 -14.44 -14.13 -2.77
CA LEU A 212 -14.53 -14.70 -4.11
C LEU A 212 -14.06 -13.71 -5.17
N PHE A 213 -14.58 -12.48 -5.16
CA PHE A 213 -14.20 -11.45 -6.13
C PHE A 213 -12.72 -11.11 -6.08
N ARG A 214 -12.14 -11.00 -4.87
CA ARG A 214 -10.68 -10.87 -4.74
C ARG A 214 -9.93 -12.03 -5.38
N ASN A 215 -10.38 -13.26 -5.14
CA ASN A 215 -9.72 -14.44 -5.70
C ASN A 215 -9.83 -14.49 -7.23
N VAL A 216 -10.94 -14.02 -7.81
CA VAL A 216 -11.09 -13.85 -9.26
C VAL A 216 -10.08 -12.85 -9.80
N VAL A 217 -9.91 -11.69 -9.14
CA VAL A 217 -8.89 -10.70 -9.51
C VAL A 217 -7.48 -11.31 -9.45
N TYR A 218 -7.15 -12.06 -8.39
CA TYR A 218 -5.86 -12.72 -8.27
C TYR A 218 -5.62 -13.80 -9.34
N ALA A 219 -6.64 -14.59 -9.67
CA ALA A 219 -6.55 -15.57 -10.75
C ALA A 219 -6.23 -14.88 -12.09
N LYS A 220 -6.93 -13.79 -12.41
CA LYS A 220 -6.71 -13.02 -13.65
C LYS A 220 -5.36 -12.33 -13.68
N LEU A 221 -4.91 -11.75 -12.56
CA LEU A 221 -3.57 -11.17 -12.46
C LEU A 221 -2.47 -12.22 -12.66
N ARG A 222 -2.64 -13.42 -12.08
CA ARG A 222 -1.69 -14.52 -12.25
C ARG A 222 -1.61 -14.97 -13.71
N GLU A 223 -2.76 -15.21 -14.33
CA GLU A 223 -2.88 -15.58 -15.75
C GLU A 223 -2.18 -14.54 -16.64
N TYR A 224 -2.48 -13.26 -16.43
CA TYR A 224 -1.85 -12.16 -17.14
C TYR A 224 -0.32 -12.15 -16.98
N LYS A 225 0.20 -12.26 -15.76
CA LYS A 225 1.65 -12.19 -15.49
C LYS A 225 2.41 -13.39 -16.08
N GLU A 226 1.85 -14.59 -15.96
CA GLU A 226 2.45 -15.80 -16.51
C GLU A 226 2.41 -15.80 -18.04
N GLY A 227 1.27 -15.45 -18.64
CA GLY A 227 1.11 -15.33 -20.10
C GLY A 227 2.03 -14.27 -20.70
N THR A 228 2.07 -13.08 -20.09
CA THR A 228 2.94 -11.98 -20.54
C THR A 228 4.41 -12.37 -20.50
N LYS A 229 4.87 -13.07 -19.45
CA LYS A 229 6.26 -13.55 -19.35
C LYS A 229 6.61 -14.48 -20.52
N LYS A 230 5.74 -15.44 -20.83
CA LYS A 230 5.95 -16.38 -21.95
C LYS A 230 6.00 -15.65 -23.30
N ALA A 231 5.05 -14.74 -23.53
CA ALA A 231 5.00 -13.94 -24.76
C ALA A 231 6.26 -13.09 -24.96
N LEU A 232 6.75 -12.44 -23.90
CA LEU A 232 7.98 -11.64 -23.95
C LEU A 232 9.22 -12.48 -24.25
N LEU A 233 9.33 -13.69 -23.68
CA LEU A 233 10.43 -14.60 -23.96
C LEU A 233 10.45 -15.04 -25.43
N ALA A 234 9.28 -15.43 -25.96
CA ALA A 234 9.14 -15.82 -27.36
C ALA A 234 9.50 -14.64 -28.30
N LEU A 235 9.00 -13.44 -28.01
CA LEU A 235 9.31 -12.25 -28.80
C LEU A 235 10.81 -11.90 -28.77
N ALA A 236 11.47 -12.04 -27.61
CA ALA A 236 12.89 -11.78 -27.49
C ALA A 236 13.74 -12.81 -28.25
N GLU A 237 13.37 -14.09 -28.20
CA GLU A 237 14.02 -15.15 -28.97
C GLU A 237 13.90 -14.91 -30.48
N GLU A 238 12.70 -14.53 -30.94
CA GLU A 238 12.48 -14.22 -32.34
C GLU A 238 13.25 -12.98 -32.80
N ALA A 239 13.21 -11.90 -32.03
CA ALA A 239 13.98 -10.69 -32.33
C ALA A 239 15.50 -10.94 -32.34
N ASN A 240 15.99 -11.98 -31.66
CA ASN A 240 17.39 -12.40 -31.75
C ASN A 240 17.72 -13.06 -33.10
N ASN A 241 16.74 -13.69 -33.73
CA ASN A 241 16.89 -14.43 -34.98
C ASN A 241 16.43 -13.64 -36.23
N ASP A 242 15.67 -12.56 -36.05
CA ASP A 242 15.14 -11.72 -37.13
C ASP A 242 15.59 -10.25 -36.94
N SER A 243 16.49 -9.78 -37.83
CA SER A 243 17.01 -8.42 -37.78
C SER A 243 15.98 -7.36 -38.22
N GLU A 244 15.05 -7.71 -39.12
CA GLU A 244 13.99 -6.79 -39.57
C GLU A 244 12.99 -6.57 -38.43
N LEU A 245 12.58 -7.65 -37.75
CA LEU A 245 11.75 -7.55 -36.55
C LEU A 245 12.43 -6.74 -35.45
N ARG A 246 13.72 -6.95 -35.22
CA ARG A 246 14.48 -6.19 -34.21
C ARG A 246 14.49 -4.69 -34.50
N GLU A 247 14.73 -4.28 -35.75
CA GLU A 247 14.70 -2.87 -36.14
C GLU A 247 13.28 -2.29 -36.03
N LYS A 248 12.25 -3.07 -36.39
CA LYS A 248 10.84 -2.68 -36.18
C LYS A 248 10.49 -2.48 -34.69
N LEU A 249 10.95 -3.35 -33.80
CA LEU A 249 10.72 -3.19 -32.36
C LEU A 249 11.46 -1.99 -31.79
N ARG A 250 12.68 -1.70 -32.28
CA ARG A 250 13.45 -0.50 -31.89
C ARG A 250 12.75 0.78 -32.30
N SER A 251 12.20 0.86 -33.51
CA SER A 251 11.49 2.05 -33.97
C SER A 251 10.20 2.30 -33.18
N LEU A 252 9.50 1.23 -32.76
CA LEU A 252 8.34 1.33 -31.86
C LEU A 252 8.72 1.81 -30.46
N ALA A 253 9.85 1.37 -29.92
CA ALA A 253 10.33 1.76 -28.59
C ALA A 253 10.77 3.24 -28.48
N LEU A 254 10.97 3.92 -29.61
CA LEU A 254 11.48 5.30 -29.67
C LEU A 254 10.37 6.37 -29.67
N ASN A 255 9.09 5.98 -29.75
CA ASN A 255 7.99 6.92 -30.00
C ASN A 255 7.15 7.34 -28.79
N SER A 256 7.44 6.89 -27.56
CA SER A 256 6.70 7.39 -26.41
C SER A 256 7.54 7.49 -25.13
N LYS A 257 7.31 8.57 -24.39
CA LYS A 257 7.82 8.79 -23.04
C LYS A 257 7.20 7.75 -22.10
N TYR A 258 7.75 6.54 -22.03
CA TYR A 258 7.48 5.49 -21.01
C TYR A 258 6.03 4.97 -20.83
N GLY A 259 5.01 5.52 -21.50
CA GLY A 259 3.61 5.04 -21.54
C GLY A 259 3.18 4.63 -22.94
N ILE A 260 2.04 3.97 -23.09
CA ILE A 260 1.51 3.50 -24.39
C ILE A 260 0.10 4.03 -24.64
N THR A 261 -0.17 4.40 -25.90
CA THR A 261 -1.51 4.77 -26.39
C THR A 261 -2.35 3.53 -26.73
N ASP A 262 -3.65 3.70 -26.97
CA ASP A 262 -4.51 2.58 -27.40
C ASP A 262 -4.10 2.03 -28.78
N ASP A 263 -3.58 2.88 -29.67
CA ASP A 263 -3.02 2.47 -30.97
C ASP A 263 -1.75 1.62 -30.78
N ASP A 264 -0.87 2.02 -29.85
CA ASP A 264 0.31 1.23 -29.48
C ASP A 264 -0.08 -0.14 -28.93
N VAL A 265 -1.14 -0.19 -28.10
CA VAL A 265 -1.69 -1.45 -27.57
C VAL A 265 -2.15 -2.36 -28.72
N ALA A 266 -2.90 -1.84 -29.69
CA ALA A 266 -3.39 -2.62 -30.83
C ALA A 266 -2.23 -3.18 -31.68
N VAL A 267 -1.19 -2.37 -31.93
CA VAL A 267 0.00 -2.81 -32.68
C VAL A 267 0.75 -3.90 -31.92
N ILE A 268 0.98 -3.73 -30.61
CA ILE A 268 1.69 -4.72 -29.78
C ILE A 268 0.91 -6.03 -29.70
N ILE A 269 -0.41 -5.97 -29.47
CA ILE A 269 -1.26 -7.18 -29.45
C ILE A 269 -1.22 -7.87 -30.81
N GLY A 270 -1.33 -7.12 -31.92
CA GLY A 270 -1.25 -7.69 -33.26
C GLY A 270 0.08 -8.39 -33.57
N LEU A 271 1.20 -7.90 -33.03
CA LEU A 271 2.51 -8.56 -33.13
C LEU A 271 2.54 -9.88 -32.36
N LEU A 272 1.91 -9.93 -31.19
CA LEU A 272 1.86 -11.13 -30.34
C LEU A 272 0.84 -12.17 -30.82
N SER A 273 -0.29 -11.73 -31.40
CA SER A 273 -1.39 -12.61 -31.84
C SER A 273 -1.15 -13.30 -33.18
N LYS A 274 -0.29 -12.77 -34.05
CA LYS A 274 0.03 -13.39 -35.35
C LYS A 274 0.74 -14.76 -35.23
N LYS A 275 1.01 -15.26 -34.02
CA LYS A 275 1.78 -16.49 -33.79
C LYS A 275 1.28 -17.42 -32.68
N ASN A 276 0.03 -17.32 -32.25
CA ASN A 276 -0.65 -18.48 -31.64
C ASN A 276 -1.46 -19.18 -32.75
N PRO A 277 -0.88 -20.11 -33.54
CA PRO A 277 -1.71 -21.14 -34.12
C PRO A 277 -2.22 -21.99 -32.96
N GLU A 278 -3.54 -22.11 -32.86
CA GLU A 278 -4.14 -23.27 -32.18
C GLU A 278 -3.64 -24.57 -32.80
#